data_AF-A0A377BMQ2-F1
#
_entry.id   AF-A0A377BMQ2-F1
#
_cell.length_a   1.000
_cell.length_b   1.000
_cell.length_c   1.000
_cell.angle_alpha   90.00
_cell.angle_beta   90.00
_cell.angle_gamma   90.00
#
_symmetry.space_group_name_H-M   'P 1'
#
loop_
_entity.id
_entity.type
_entity.pdbx_description
1 polymer ?
#
loop_
_entity_poly.entity_id
_entity_poly.type
_entity_poly.pdbx_seq_one_letter_code
_entity_poly.pdbx_strand_id
1 'polypeptide(L)' 'MWRNSRIGGGKTLDTAKALAHFMGVPVAIAPTIASTDAPCSALSVIYTDEGEFDRYLLLPNNPNMVIVDTKSSLAHLHVC' A
#
# COMPACT_ATOMS: atom_id res chain seq x y z
N MET A 1 -3.42 0.13 17.15
CA MET A 1 -2.79 0.22 15.82
C MET A 1 -3.02 -1.02 14.91
N TRP A 2 -2.91 -2.28 15.36
CA TRP A 2 -2.97 -3.47 14.46
C TRP A 2 -4.28 -4.29 14.47
N ARG A 3 -5.29 -3.88 15.23
CA ARG A 3 -6.34 -4.81 15.67
C ARG A 3 -7.37 -5.18 14.58
N ASN A 4 -7.45 -4.42 13.47
CA ASN A 4 -8.40 -4.65 12.37
C ASN A 4 -7.83 -4.48 10.94
N SER A 5 -6.53 -4.18 10.76
CA SER A 5 -5.93 -4.06 9.43
C SER A 5 -5.57 -5.44 8.88
N ARG A 6 -6.30 -5.91 7.87
CA ARG A 6 -5.97 -7.17 7.18
C ARG A 6 -4.60 -7.04 6.50
N ILE A 7 -3.85 -8.15 6.48
CA ILE A 7 -2.60 -8.26 5.72
C ILE A 7 -2.93 -8.03 4.24
N GLY A 8 -2.35 -6.98 3.64
CA GLY A 8 -2.50 -6.64 2.22
C GLY A 8 -3.58 -5.61 1.84
N GLY A 9 -4.29 -5.00 2.80
CA GLY A 9 -5.18 -3.85 2.52
C GLY A 9 -4.44 -2.51 2.37
N GLY A 10 -5.09 -1.49 1.80
CA GLY A 10 -4.46 -0.19 1.46
C GLY A 10 -3.67 0.49 2.58
N LYS A 11 -4.19 0.50 3.82
CA LYS A 11 -3.48 1.05 5.00
C LYS A 11 -2.16 0.33 5.30
N THR A 12 -2.12 -0.99 5.11
CA THR A 12 -0.91 -1.80 5.29
C THR A 12 0.13 -1.49 4.21
N LEU A 13 -0.32 -1.28 2.97
CA LEU A 13 0.57 -0.93 1.86
C LEU A 13 1.16 0.47 2.03
N ASP A 14 0.34 1.45 2.42
CA ASP A 14 0.79 2.82 2.68
C ASP A 14 1.79 2.89 3.84
N THR A 15 1.59 2.07 4.87
CA THR A 15 2.55 1.97 5.98
C THR A 15 3.89 1.42 5.50
N ALA A 16 3.90 0.37 4.68
CA ALA A 16 5.13 -0.23 4.16
C ALA A 16 5.92 0.76 3.28
N LYS A 17 5.23 1.50 2.42
CA LYS A 17 5.83 2.54 1.58
C LYS A 17 6.43 3.69 2.39
N ALA A 18 5.68 4.20 3.38
CA ALA A 18 6.16 5.26 4.25
C ALA A 18 7.40 4.83 5.05
N LEU A 19 7.39 3.61 5.59
CA LEU A 19 8.53 3.05 6.32
C LEU A 19 9.77 2.94 5.44
N ALA A 20 9.62 2.38 4.24
CA ALA A 20 10.71 2.23 3.28
C ALA A 20 11.29 3.58 2.84
N HIS A 21 10.42 4.59 2.66
CA HIS A 21 10.84 5.95 2.36
C HIS A 21 11.71 6.55 3.47
N PHE A 22 11.27 6.45 4.74
CA PHE A 22 12.05 6.97 5.87
C PHE A 22 13.35 6.20 6.10
N MET A 23 13.36 4.90 5.78
CA MET A 23 14.55 4.06 5.90
C MET A 23 15.50 4.14 4.68
N GLY A 24 15.09 4.79 3.59
CA GLY A 24 15.86 4.87 2.36
C GLY A 24 16.09 3.51 1.68
N VAL A 25 15.18 2.55 1.86
CA VAL A 25 15.30 1.18 1.33
C VAL A 25 14.27 0.91 0.23
N PRO A 26 14.53 -0.03 -0.69
CA PRO A 26 13.54 -0.48 -1.66
C PRO A 26 12.30 -1.10 -1.00
N VAL A 27 11.14 -0.99 -1.65
CA VAL A 27 9.87 -1.58 -1.17
C VAL A 27 9.20 -2.43 -2.25
N ALA A 28 8.74 -3.61 -1.85
CA ALA A 28 7.88 -4.48 -2.63
C ALA A 28 6.49 -4.53 -2.01
N ILE A 29 5.45 -4.40 -2.84
CA ILE A 29 4.05 -4.34 -2.41
C ILE A 29 3.33 -5.57 -2.95
N ALA A 30 2.76 -6.38 -2.05
CA ALA A 30 2.02 -7.58 -2.40
C ALA A 30 0.55 -7.47 -1.95
N PRO A 31 -0.34 -6.85 -2.75
CA PRO A 31 -1.75 -6.74 -2.38
C PRO A 31 -2.40 -8.12 -2.42
N THR A 32 -3.16 -8.44 -1.37
CA THR A 32 -3.96 -9.69 -1.28
C THR A 32 -5.35 -9.53 -1.88
N ILE A 33 -5.82 -8.28 -2.03
CA ILE A 33 -7.06 -7.91 -2.68
C ILE A 33 -6.77 -6.76 -3.63
N ALA A 34 -7.33 -6.86 -4.82
CA ALA A 34 -7.13 -5.88 -5.86
C ALA A 34 -8.38 -4.98 -5.98
N SER A 35 -8.55 -4.09 -5.00
CA SER A 35 -9.70 -3.19 -4.89
C SER A 35 -9.36 -1.71 -5.11
N THR A 36 -8.07 -1.37 -5.22
CA THR A 36 -7.57 0.00 -5.39
C THR A 36 -6.29 -0.02 -6.23
N ASP A 37 -6.02 1.07 -6.96
CA ASP A 37 -4.78 1.33 -7.71
C ASP A 37 -3.62 1.86 -6.85
N ALA A 38 -3.87 2.06 -5.54
CA ALA A 38 -2.87 2.46 -4.55
C ALA A 38 -1.54 1.68 -4.60
N PRO A 39 -1.46 0.36 -4.87
CA PRO A 39 -0.18 -0.36 -4.94
C PRO A 39 0.84 0.24 -5.92
N CYS A 40 0.38 0.90 -6.98
CA CYS A 40 1.24 1.38 -8.06
C CYS A 40 1.65 2.85 -7.91
N SER A 41 1.04 3.62 -7.01
CA SER A 41 1.30 5.06 -6.89
C SER A 41 2.50 5.38 -5.99
N ALA A 42 3.20 6.47 -6.30
CA ALA A 42 4.19 7.10 -5.42
C ALA A 42 3.52 7.95 -4.32
N LEU A 43 2.52 7.39 -3.66
CA LEU A 43 1.68 8.04 -2.65
C LEU A 43 1.47 7.10 -1.47
N SER A 44 1.40 7.67 -0.27
CA SER A 44 0.93 6.98 0.94
C SER A 44 -0.04 7.86 1.70
N VAL A 45 -1.16 7.29 2.14
CA VAL A 45 -2.10 7.99 3.02
C VAL A 45 -1.68 7.75 4.47
N ILE A 46 -1.42 8.84 5.18
CA ILE A 46 -1.09 8.83 6.61
C ILE A 46 -2.37 9.04 7.40
N TYR A 47 -2.51 8.28 8.48
CA TYR A 47 -3.67 8.33 9.37
C TYR A 47 -3.23 8.70 10.78
N THR A 48 -4.12 9.34 11.54
CA THR A 48 -3.93 9.56 12.98
C THR A 48 -4.04 8.23 13.75
N ASP A 49 -3.67 8.24 15.03
CA ASP A 49 -3.75 7.05 15.90
C ASP A 49 -5.21 6.55 16.08
N GLU A 50 -6.18 7.45 15.93
CA GLU A 50 -7.63 7.18 15.92
C GLU A 50 -8.10 6.57 14.59
N GLY A 51 -7.26 6.55 13.56
CA GLY A 51 -7.54 5.98 12.24
C GLY A 51 -8.17 6.93 11.22
N GLU A 52 -8.32 8.21 11.60
CA GLU A 52 -8.78 9.30 10.73
C GLU A 52 -7.70 9.69 9.72
N PHE A 53 -8.13 10.25 8.58
CA PHE A 53 -7.19 10.80 7.60
C PHE A 53 -6.39 11.95 8.22
N ASP A 54 -5.06 11.92 8.08
CA ASP A 54 -4.18 13.03 8.47
C ASP A 54 -3.70 13.78 7.23
N ARG A 55 -2.93 13.10 6.37
CA ARG A 55 -2.32 13.72 5.18
C ARG A 55 -1.89 12.73 4.11
N TYR A 56 -1.56 13.27 2.95
CA TYR A 56 -0.83 12.56 1.91
C TYR A 56 0.68 12.70 2.09
N LEU A 57 1.40 11.59 1.94
CA LEU A 57 2.85 11.55 1.80
C LEU A 57 3.19 11.23 0.34
N LEU A 58 3.75 12.22 -0.37
CA LEU A 58 4.28 12.03 -1.72
C LEU A 58 5.66 11.37 -1.63
N LEU A 59 5.82 10.26 -2.35
CA LEU A 59 7.06 9.51 -2.40
C LEU A 59 7.86 9.96 -3.63
N PRO A 60 9.20 9.97 -3.56
CA PRO A 60 10.03 10.36 -4.70
C PRO A 60 9.94 9.38 -5.87
N ASN A 61 9.58 8.11 -5.60
CA ASN A 61 9.46 7.06 -6.59
C ASN A 61 8.28 6.13 -6.26
N ASN A 62 7.74 5.47 -7.28
CA ASN A 62 6.78 4.37 -7.13
C ASN A 62 7.46 3.16 -6.47
N PRO A 63 6.69 2.22 -5.89
CA PRO A 63 7.26 0.98 -5.36
C PRO A 63 8.11 0.24 -6.39
N ASN A 64 9.19 -0.39 -5.94
CA ASN A 64 10.14 -1.06 -6.83
C ASN A 64 9.55 -2.32 -7.48
N MET A 65 8.55 -2.93 -6.84
CA MET A 65 7.87 -4.13 -7.33
C MET A 65 6.46 -4.21 -6.76
N VAL A 66 5.51 -4.60 -7.61
CA VAL A 66 4.15 -4.96 -7.20
C VAL A 66 3.90 -6.42 -7.59
N ILE A 67 3.57 -7.28 -6.62
CA ILE A 67 3.31 -8.71 -6.84
C ILE A 67 1.85 -9.00 -6.53
N VAL A 68 1.06 -9.32 -7.54
CA VAL A 68 -0.36 -9.67 -7.37
C VAL A 68 -0.53 -11.18 -7.50
N ASP A 69 -1.03 -11.83 -6.44
CA ASP A 69 -1.46 -13.23 -6.52
C ASP A 69 -2.88 -13.31 -7.10
N THR A 70 -2.96 -13.62 -8.39
CA THR A 70 -4.22 -13.72 -9.14
C THR A 70 -5.11 -14.90 -8.69
N LYS A 71 -4.55 -15.86 -7.95
CA LYS A 71 -5.30 -17.04 -7.48
C LYS A 71 -6.22 -16.71 -6.30
N SER A 72 -5.82 -15.72 -5.51
CA SER A 72 -6.56 -15.24 -4.33
C SER A 72 -7.54 -14.11 -4.67
N SER A 73 -7.29 -13.35 -5.74
CA SER A 73 -8.14 -12.24 -6.19
C SER A 73 -9.11 -12.64 -7.31
N LEU A 74 -10.40 -12.83 -7.00
CA LEU A 74 -11.49 -13.14 -7.95
C LEU A 74 -11.91 -11.97 -8.87
N ALA A 75 -11.04 -10.99 -9.14
CA ALA A 75 -11.40 -9.77 -9.86
C ALA A 75 -10.60 -9.61 -11.15
N HIS A 76 -11.30 -9.37 -12.26
CA HIS A 76 -10.73 -8.83 -13.49
C HIS A 76 -9.96 -7.56 -13.16
N LEU A 77 -8.62 -7.64 -13.16
CA LEU A 77 -7.77 -6.48 -12.99
C LEU A 77 -7.20 -6.03 -14.33
N HIS A 78 -7.58 -4.83 -14.74
CA HIS A 78 -6.61 -3.93 -15.36
C HIS A 78 -5.56 -3.63 -14.29
N VAL A 79 -4.47 -4.38 -14.33
CA VAL A 79 -3.20 -3.92 -13.75
C VAL A 79 -2.86 -2.60 -14.46
N CYS A 80 -2.36 -1.62 -13.69
CA CYS A 80 -1.95 -0.31 -14.21
C CYS A 80 -1.19 -0.39 -15.54
#